data_AF-A0A2P8QZI4-F1
#
_entry.id   AF-A0A2P8QZI4-F1
#
_cell.length_a   1.000
_cell.length_b   1.000
_cell.length_c   1.000
_cell.angle_alpha   90.00
_cell.angle_beta   90.00
_cell.angle_gamma   90.00
#
_symmetry.space_group_name_H-M   'P 1'
#
loop_
_entity.id
_entity.type
_entity.pdbx_description
1 polymer ?
#
loop_
_entity_poly.entity_id
_entity_poly.type
_entity_poly.pdbx_seq_one_letter_code
_entity_poly.pdbx_strand_id
1 'polypeptide(L)'
;MHIYFEKEYHYILSIIINFLQLDDKVLIQKEKDRFMEFAKPMMADMFKEKIYFDYDFEKLEFLTQMLISQEKKDDSIFKKSKKEIIKELVCDISSCIYGRSKTNFLWVLINLAYSDDDFSESEKEVLELIVKEFNIDQEIFEELMEYAETLNATIKQIKFFNDSELPYKEIAPKIKELEETKEEIIKSLQNTLDESYLV
;
A
#
# COMPACT_ATOMS: atom_id res chain seq x y z
N MET A 1 19.32 -11.50 1.17
CA MET A 1 18.76 -11.74 2.52
C MET A 1 17.29 -12.06 2.29
N HIS A 2 16.93 -13.34 2.25
CA HIS A 2 15.56 -13.77 1.95
C HIS A 2 14.70 -13.53 3.20
N ILE A 3 13.69 -12.67 3.09
CA ILE A 3 12.74 -12.46 4.17
C ILE A 3 11.73 -13.61 4.13
N TYR A 4 11.51 -14.22 5.29
CA TYR A 4 10.57 -15.33 5.50
C TYR A 4 9.12 -14.79 5.46
N PHE A 5 8.51 -14.74 4.28
CA PHE A 5 7.10 -14.33 4.11
C PHE A 5 6.21 -15.38 3.42
N GLU A 6 6.73 -16.58 3.16
CA GLU A 6 6.00 -17.58 2.36
C GLU A 6 4.65 -17.99 2.95
N LYS A 7 4.38 -17.72 4.23
CA LYS A 7 3.11 -18.07 4.89
C LYS A 7 2.22 -16.86 5.20
N GLU A 8 2.65 -15.65 4.89
CA GLU A 8 1.98 -14.44 5.35
C GLU A 8 1.60 -13.51 4.19
N TYR A 9 2.15 -13.73 2.98
CA TYR A 9 1.81 -12.93 1.81
C TYR A 9 0.31 -12.96 1.48
N HIS A 10 -0.39 -14.10 1.65
CA HIS A 10 -1.84 -14.14 1.41
C HIS A 10 -2.63 -13.28 2.41
N TYR A 11 -2.16 -13.14 3.65
CA TYR A 11 -2.75 -12.22 4.62
C TYR A 11 -2.49 -10.76 4.24
N ILE A 12 -1.24 -10.42 3.91
CA ILE A 12 -0.84 -9.07 3.48
C ILE A 12 -1.66 -8.62 2.27
N LEU A 13 -1.72 -9.45 1.23
CA LEU A 13 -2.49 -9.17 0.03
C LEU A 13 -3.99 -9.06 0.34
N SER A 14 -4.54 -9.94 1.19
CA SER A 14 -5.94 -9.86 1.58
C SER A 14 -6.26 -8.59 2.37
N ILE A 15 -5.38 -8.13 3.26
CA ILE A 15 -5.56 -6.86 3.96
C ILE A 15 -5.60 -5.71 2.97
N ILE A 16 -4.66 -5.64 2.03
CA ILE A 16 -4.61 -4.58 1.02
C ILE A 16 -5.87 -4.59 0.15
N ILE A 17 -6.32 -5.77 -0.29
CA ILE A 17 -7.55 -5.89 -1.10
C ILE A 17 -8.76 -5.38 -0.31
N ASN A 18 -8.92 -5.80 0.95
CA ASN A 18 -10.03 -5.33 1.77
C ASN A 18 -9.91 -3.84 2.13
N PHE A 19 -8.69 -3.30 2.23
CA PHE A 19 -8.42 -1.88 2.44
C PHE A 19 -8.88 -1.05 1.23
N LEU A 20 -8.48 -1.46 0.03
CA LEU A 20 -8.90 -0.80 -1.22
C LEU A 20 -10.43 -0.82 -1.39
N GLN A 21 -11.08 -1.89 -0.94
CA GLN A 21 -12.54 -2.06 -1.03
C GLN A 21 -13.29 -1.54 0.22
N LEU A 22 -12.67 -0.73 1.07
CA LEU A 22 -13.37 -0.14 2.24
C LEU A 22 -14.65 0.59 1.81
N ASP A 23 -15.65 0.58 2.70
CA ASP A 23 -16.98 1.13 2.45
C ASP A 23 -17.66 0.62 1.16
N ASP A 24 -17.36 -0.63 0.80
CA ASP A 24 -17.84 -1.31 -0.41
C ASP A 24 -17.50 -0.55 -1.71
N LYS A 25 -16.38 0.18 -1.69
CA LYS A 25 -15.87 0.91 -2.85
C LYS A 25 -15.61 -0.03 -4.03
N VAL A 26 -16.11 0.38 -5.20
CA VAL A 26 -15.82 -0.30 -6.46
C VAL A 26 -14.53 0.27 -7.06
N LEU A 27 -13.51 -0.57 -7.16
CA LEU A 27 -12.20 -0.17 -7.67
C LEU A 27 -12.19 0.09 -9.18
N ILE A 28 -11.58 1.20 -9.57
CA ILE A 28 -11.27 1.48 -10.98
C ILE A 28 -10.01 0.73 -11.43
N GLN A 29 -9.83 0.57 -12.75
CA GLN A 29 -8.70 -0.18 -13.31
C GLN A 29 -7.34 0.35 -12.83
N LYS A 30 -7.18 1.68 -12.71
CA LYS A 30 -5.94 2.31 -12.23
C LYS A 30 -5.55 1.86 -10.81
N GLU A 31 -6.51 1.69 -9.91
CA GLU A 31 -6.27 1.22 -8.54
C GLU A 31 -5.86 -0.25 -8.54
N LYS A 32 -6.55 -1.06 -9.35
CA LYS A 32 -6.19 -2.47 -9.56
C LYS A 32 -4.77 -2.60 -10.12
N ASP A 33 -4.41 -1.80 -11.12
CA ASP A 33 -3.08 -1.84 -11.74
C ASP A 33 -1.97 -1.51 -10.72
N ARG A 34 -2.16 -0.47 -9.90
CA ARG A 34 -1.23 -0.11 -8.82
C ARG A 34 -1.08 -1.22 -7.78
N PHE A 35 -2.19 -1.82 -7.36
CA PHE A 35 -2.15 -3.00 -6.49
C PHE A 35 -1.36 -4.14 -7.13
N MET A 36 -1.60 -4.42 -8.42
CA MET A 36 -0.92 -5.50 -9.13
C MET A 36 0.59 -5.26 -9.26
N GLU A 37 1.04 -4.01 -9.44
CA GLU A 37 2.46 -3.66 -9.41
C GLU A 37 3.12 -4.04 -8.09
N PHE A 38 2.44 -3.78 -6.97
CA PHE A 38 2.90 -4.18 -5.64
C PHE A 38 2.84 -5.70 -5.41
N ALA A 39 1.76 -6.36 -5.84
CA ALA A 39 1.53 -7.78 -5.59
C ALA A 39 2.46 -8.70 -6.39
N LYS A 40 2.91 -8.27 -7.58
CA LYS A 40 3.77 -9.05 -8.49
C LYS A 40 5.00 -9.69 -7.82
N PRO A 41 5.88 -8.94 -7.13
CA PRO A 41 7.04 -9.55 -6.46
C PRO A 41 6.63 -10.57 -5.39
N MET A 42 5.58 -10.28 -4.59
CA MET A 42 5.09 -11.21 -3.58
C MET A 42 4.56 -12.52 -4.19
N MET A 43 3.81 -12.42 -5.29
CA MET A 43 3.34 -13.60 -6.03
C MET A 43 4.52 -14.44 -6.55
N ALA A 44 5.54 -13.80 -7.12
CA ALA A 44 6.71 -14.51 -7.64
C ALA A 44 7.40 -15.34 -6.54
N ASP A 45 7.48 -14.80 -5.33
CA ASP A 45 8.02 -15.49 -4.16
C ASP A 45 7.08 -16.61 -3.66
N MET A 46 5.78 -16.34 -3.51
CA MET A 46 4.78 -17.32 -3.03
C MET A 46 4.77 -18.61 -3.86
N PHE A 47 4.99 -18.51 -5.17
CA PHE A 47 4.84 -19.63 -6.09
C PHE A 47 6.15 -20.26 -6.56
N LYS A 48 7.33 -19.84 -6.05
CA LYS A 48 8.66 -20.48 -6.22
C LYS A 48 8.85 -21.21 -7.58
N GLU A 49 8.88 -20.42 -8.66
CA GLU A 49 9.11 -20.78 -10.08
C GLU A 49 7.89 -21.07 -10.99
N LYS A 50 7.81 -20.25 -12.06
CA LYS A 50 7.49 -20.59 -13.46
C LYS A 50 6.11 -21.18 -13.79
N ILE A 51 5.05 -20.55 -13.30
CA ILE A 51 3.88 -20.38 -14.16
C ILE A 51 3.58 -18.89 -14.19
N TYR A 52 3.76 -18.26 -15.37
CA TYR A 52 3.12 -16.99 -15.69
C TYR A 52 1.62 -17.23 -15.66
N PHE A 53 1.04 -17.30 -14.47
CA PHE A 53 -0.38 -17.11 -14.34
C PHE A 53 -0.59 -15.62 -14.48
N ASP A 54 -1.33 -15.26 -15.54
CA ASP A 54 -1.90 -13.94 -15.71
C ASP A 54 -2.97 -13.77 -14.62
N TYR A 55 -2.49 -13.49 -13.40
CA TYR A 55 -3.31 -13.13 -12.27
C TYR A 55 -3.75 -11.69 -12.47
N ASP A 56 -5.07 -11.52 -12.58
CA ASP A 56 -5.72 -10.24 -12.42
C ASP A 56 -6.11 -10.06 -10.94
N PHE A 57 -6.63 -8.89 -10.63
CA PHE A 57 -7.06 -8.52 -9.28
C PHE A 57 -8.07 -9.52 -8.71
N GLU A 58 -9.08 -9.90 -9.50
CA GLU A 58 -10.17 -10.77 -9.08
C GLU A 58 -9.68 -12.18 -8.73
N LYS A 59 -8.74 -12.73 -9.52
CA LYS A 59 -8.12 -14.03 -9.21
C LYS A 59 -7.31 -13.97 -7.91
N LEU A 60 -6.60 -12.87 -7.65
CA LEU A 60 -5.85 -12.69 -6.42
C LEU A 60 -6.77 -12.55 -5.19
N GLU A 61 -7.85 -11.80 -5.33
CA GLU A 61 -8.87 -11.69 -4.30
C GLU A 61 -9.43 -13.07 -3.93
N PHE A 62 -9.86 -13.84 -4.92
CA PHE A 62 -10.35 -15.19 -4.71
C PHE A 62 -9.29 -16.11 -4.06
N LEU A 63 -8.06 -16.06 -4.56
CA LEU A 63 -6.98 -16.93 -4.09
C LEU A 63 -6.60 -16.64 -2.63
N THR A 64 -6.47 -15.37 -2.26
CA THR A 64 -6.15 -14.99 -0.88
C THR A 64 -7.26 -15.40 0.09
N GLN A 65 -8.52 -15.20 -0.29
CA GLN A 65 -9.67 -15.67 0.50
C GLN A 65 -9.67 -17.19 0.67
N MET A 66 -9.42 -17.94 -0.41
CA MET A 66 -9.35 -19.40 -0.37
C MET A 66 -8.23 -19.88 0.56
N LEU A 67 -7.02 -19.33 0.46
CA LEU A 67 -5.87 -19.72 1.27
C LEU A 67 -6.12 -19.46 2.77
N ILE A 68 -6.63 -18.26 3.11
CA ILE A 68 -6.97 -17.91 4.50
C ILE A 68 -8.05 -18.85 5.05
N SER A 69 -9.10 -19.10 4.25
CA SER A 69 -10.20 -19.98 4.69
C SER A 69 -9.73 -21.42 4.93
N GLN A 70 -8.81 -21.93 4.11
CA GLN A 70 -8.21 -23.25 4.28
C GLN A 70 -7.35 -23.32 5.56
N GLU A 71 -6.55 -22.30 5.81
CA GLU A 71 -5.68 -22.23 6.99
C GLU A 71 -6.49 -22.15 8.29
N LYS A 72 -7.52 -21.28 8.31
CA LYS A 72 -8.44 -21.13 9.44
C LYS A 72 -9.43 -22.28 9.59
N LYS A 73 -9.63 -23.07 8.53
CA LYS A 73 -10.72 -24.06 8.41
C LYS A 73 -12.10 -23.42 8.64
N ASP A 74 -12.24 -22.16 8.25
CA ASP A 74 -13.44 -21.35 8.41
C ASP A 74 -13.46 -20.24 7.34
N ASP A 75 -14.60 -20.07 6.69
CA ASP A 75 -14.83 -19.02 5.69
C ASP A 75 -15.62 -17.83 6.26
N SER A 76 -16.06 -17.92 7.53
CA SER A 76 -16.98 -16.96 8.14
C SER A 76 -16.40 -15.54 8.27
N ILE A 77 -15.06 -15.42 8.32
CA ILE A 77 -14.36 -14.14 8.32
C ILE A 77 -14.77 -13.27 7.13
N PHE A 78 -14.88 -13.83 5.93
CA PHE A 78 -15.21 -13.09 4.71
C PHE A 78 -16.70 -12.74 4.58
N LYS A 79 -17.51 -13.07 5.60
CA LYS A 79 -18.92 -12.64 5.72
C LYS A 79 -19.06 -11.38 6.57
N LYS A 80 -17.97 -10.88 7.17
CA LYS A 80 -17.92 -9.67 8.00
C LYS A 80 -17.71 -8.41 7.16
N SER A 81 -17.77 -7.24 7.79
CA SER A 81 -17.38 -5.99 7.14
C SER A 81 -15.88 -5.97 6.80
N LYS A 82 -15.49 -5.20 5.78
CA LYS A 82 -14.09 -5.04 5.35
C LYS A 82 -13.16 -4.64 6.49
N LYS A 83 -13.59 -3.68 7.31
CA LYS A 83 -12.85 -3.23 8.49
C LYS A 83 -12.64 -4.34 9.53
N GLU A 84 -13.66 -5.17 9.77
CA GLU A 84 -13.54 -6.31 10.69
C GLU A 84 -12.63 -7.41 10.14
N ILE A 85 -12.69 -7.68 8.83
CA ILE A 85 -11.77 -8.60 8.16
C ILE A 85 -10.34 -8.12 8.36
N ILE A 86 -10.05 -6.85 8.01
CA ILE A 86 -8.71 -6.27 8.17
C ILE A 86 -8.24 -6.39 9.62
N LYS A 87 -9.06 -5.99 10.58
CA LYS A 87 -8.70 -6.07 12.00
C LYS A 87 -8.29 -7.49 12.40
N GLU A 88 -9.07 -8.49 12.03
CA GLU A 88 -8.77 -9.88 12.37
C GLU A 88 -7.48 -10.37 11.70
N LEU A 89 -7.31 -10.11 10.41
CA LEU A 89 -6.11 -10.49 9.67
C LEU A 89 -4.84 -9.79 10.18
N VAL A 90 -4.95 -8.51 10.56
CA VAL A 90 -3.85 -7.73 11.14
C VAL A 90 -3.45 -8.33 12.49
N CYS A 91 -4.42 -8.67 13.35
CA CYS A 91 -4.13 -9.35 14.60
C CYS A 91 -3.38 -10.67 14.37
N ASP A 92 -3.82 -11.48 13.38
CA ASP A 92 -3.20 -12.77 13.07
C ASP A 92 -1.73 -12.65 12.64
N ILE A 93 -1.38 -11.62 11.87
CA ILE A 93 -0.01 -11.43 11.35
C ILE A 93 0.85 -10.47 12.17
N SER A 94 0.29 -9.80 13.18
CA SER A 94 0.99 -8.80 14.01
C SER A 94 2.28 -9.35 14.65
N SER A 95 2.28 -10.64 14.99
CA SER A 95 3.42 -11.37 15.53
C SER A 95 4.32 -12.02 14.48
N CYS A 96 3.97 -11.96 13.20
CA CYS A 96 4.72 -12.59 12.10
C CYS A 96 5.49 -11.56 11.27
N ILE A 97 5.02 -10.32 11.23
CA ILE A 97 5.73 -9.20 10.60
C ILE A 97 6.64 -8.55 11.65
N TYR A 98 7.89 -8.26 11.30
CA TYR A 98 8.87 -7.69 12.23
C TYR A 98 9.61 -6.48 11.65
N GLY A 99 10.06 -5.60 12.55
CA GLY A 99 10.94 -4.48 12.21
C GLY A 99 10.37 -3.59 11.11
N ARG A 100 11.24 -3.21 10.17
CA ARG A 100 10.91 -2.29 9.07
C ARG A 100 9.86 -2.82 8.11
N SER A 101 9.59 -4.13 8.06
CA SER A 101 8.51 -4.67 7.23
C SER A 101 7.12 -4.18 7.67
N LYS A 102 6.92 -3.85 8.95
CA LYS A 102 5.68 -3.22 9.44
C LYS A 102 5.50 -1.82 8.84
N THR A 103 6.57 -1.02 8.86
CA THR A 103 6.61 0.34 8.31
C THR A 103 6.47 0.34 6.79
N ASN A 104 7.11 -0.61 6.10
CA ASN A 104 6.97 -0.78 4.66
C ASN A 104 5.53 -1.14 4.27
N PHE A 105 4.89 -2.04 5.01
CA PHE A 105 3.50 -2.39 4.79
C PHE A 105 2.56 -1.20 5.02
N LEU A 106 2.81 -0.43 6.08
CA LEU A 106 2.05 0.79 6.36
C LEU A 106 2.20 1.82 5.22
N TRP A 107 3.43 2.04 4.74
CA TRP A 107 3.71 2.94 3.61
C TRP A 107 2.96 2.55 2.34
N VAL A 108 2.89 1.25 2.04
CA VAL A 108 2.12 0.75 0.88
C VAL A 108 0.65 1.10 1.00
N LEU A 109 0.04 0.90 2.18
CA LEU A 109 -1.37 1.26 2.39
C LEU A 109 -1.59 2.77 2.28
N ILE A 110 -0.69 3.58 2.84
CA ILE A 110 -0.76 5.05 2.73
C ILE A 110 -0.71 5.48 1.26
N ASN A 111 0.24 4.98 0.48
CA ASN A 111 0.35 5.30 -0.95
C ASN A 111 -0.89 4.89 -1.75
N LEU A 112 -1.48 3.75 -1.41
CA LEU A 112 -2.72 3.28 -2.02
C LEU A 112 -3.92 4.15 -1.62
N ALA A 113 -3.98 4.63 -0.38
CA ALA A 113 -5.03 5.54 0.08
C ALA A 113 -4.97 6.90 -0.63
N TYR A 114 -3.78 7.41 -0.92
CA TYR A 114 -3.62 8.65 -1.71
C TYR A 114 -3.76 8.46 -3.22
N SER A 115 -4.11 7.25 -3.68
CA SER A 115 -4.01 6.87 -5.09
C SER A 115 -5.13 7.46 -5.98
N ASP A 116 -6.28 7.75 -5.38
CA ASP A 116 -7.49 8.28 -5.99
C ASP A 116 -7.76 9.76 -5.64
N ASP A 117 -6.79 10.41 -4.98
CA ASP A 117 -6.82 11.80 -4.52
C ASP A 117 -7.76 12.10 -3.34
N ASP A 118 -8.42 11.11 -2.74
CA ASP A 118 -9.37 11.29 -1.63
C ASP A 118 -9.10 10.31 -0.48
N PHE A 119 -8.25 10.74 0.45
CA PHE A 119 -7.96 9.95 1.65
C PHE A 119 -9.14 10.02 2.64
N SER A 120 -9.89 8.94 2.74
CA SER A 120 -11.12 8.88 3.52
C SER A 120 -10.89 8.68 5.02
N GLU A 121 -11.88 9.07 5.84
CA GLU A 121 -11.84 8.84 7.29
C GLU A 121 -11.78 7.33 7.61
N SER A 122 -12.47 6.49 6.84
CA SER A 122 -12.46 5.03 7.01
C SER A 122 -11.08 4.42 6.77
N GLU A 123 -10.37 4.88 5.74
CA GLU A 123 -8.98 4.46 5.48
C GLU A 123 -8.06 4.91 6.62
N LYS A 124 -8.22 6.15 7.10
CA LYS A 124 -7.47 6.68 8.24
C LYS A 124 -7.67 5.86 9.50
N GLU A 125 -8.91 5.55 9.86
CA GLU A 125 -9.23 4.71 11.03
C GLU A 125 -8.61 3.31 10.93
N VAL A 126 -8.53 2.75 9.71
CA VAL A 126 -7.89 1.45 9.49
C VAL A 126 -6.36 1.56 9.60
N LEU A 127 -5.75 2.60 9.07
CA LEU A 127 -4.32 2.84 9.22
C LEU A 127 -3.93 3.02 10.69
N GLU A 128 -4.69 3.81 11.46
CA GLU A 128 -4.49 3.97 12.91
C GLU A 128 -4.64 2.63 13.67
N LEU A 129 -5.59 1.79 13.28
CA LEU A 129 -5.73 0.43 13.82
C LEU A 129 -4.46 -0.39 13.54
N ILE A 130 -3.94 -0.36 12.32
CA ILE A 130 -2.74 -1.11 11.93
C ILE A 130 -1.52 -0.60 12.70
N VAL A 131 -1.34 0.72 12.82
CA VAL A 131 -0.26 1.34 13.60
C VAL A 131 -0.28 0.83 15.03
N LYS A 132 -1.46 0.79 15.65
CA LYS A 132 -1.65 0.29 17.02
C LYS A 132 -1.32 -1.20 17.14
N GLU A 133 -1.88 -2.04 16.28
CA GLU A 133 -1.67 -3.50 16.35
C GLU A 133 -0.23 -3.89 16.03
N PHE A 134 0.43 -3.14 15.15
CA PHE A 134 1.84 -3.36 14.80
C PHE A 134 2.80 -2.69 15.78
N ASN A 135 2.31 -1.86 16.70
CA ASN A 135 3.11 -1.07 17.65
C ASN A 135 4.17 -0.24 16.91
N ILE A 136 3.75 0.43 15.84
CA ILE A 136 4.55 1.42 15.11
C ILE A 136 4.52 2.72 15.90
N ASP A 137 5.65 3.42 15.97
CA ASP A 137 5.73 4.72 16.63
C ASP A 137 4.80 5.72 15.93
N GLN A 138 4.05 6.48 16.72
CA GLN A 138 3.14 7.51 16.21
C GLN A 138 3.91 8.57 15.42
N GLU A 139 5.14 8.90 15.83
CA GLU A 139 5.99 9.87 15.11
C GLU A 139 6.32 9.36 13.69
N ILE A 140 6.59 8.06 13.54
CA ILE A 140 6.84 7.44 12.23
C ILE A 140 5.57 7.46 11.37
N PHE A 141 4.41 7.19 11.96
CA PHE A 141 3.15 7.23 11.21
C PHE A 141 2.85 8.64 10.68
N GLU A 142 2.98 9.66 11.53
CA GLU A 142 2.77 11.06 11.15
C GLU A 142 3.76 11.50 10.08
N GLU A 143 5.03 11.11 10.19
CA GLU A 143 6.06 11.38 9.20
C GLU A 143 5.71 10.76 7.82
N LEU A 144 5.28 9.50 7.79
CA LEU A 144 4.86 8.85 6.54
C LEU A 144 3.62 9.53 5.92
N MET A 145 2.66 9.94 6.75
CA MET A 145 1.49 10.68 6.29
C MET A 145 1.88 12.02 5.65
N GLU A 146 2.76 12.79 6.31
CA GLU A 146 3.26 14.07 5.79
C GLU A 146 4.02 13.89 4.47
N TYR A 147 4.84 12.83 4.36
CA TYR A 147 5.52 12.49 3.12
C TYR A 147 4.56 12.17 1.99
N ALA A 148 3.52 11.38 2.23
CA ALA A 148 2.53 11.05 1.21
C ALA A 148 1.74 12.28 0.76
N GLU A 149 1.31 13.13 1.69
CA GLU A 149 0.62 14.40 1.39
C GLU A 149 1.49 15.32 0.53
N THR A 150 2.75 15.50 0.93
CA THR A 150 3.68 16.39 0.24
C THR A 150 4.03 15.85 -1.15
N LEU A 151 4.27 14.53 -1.30
CA LEU A 151 4.49 13.91 -2.60
C LEU A 151 3.27 14.08 -3.51
N ASN A 152 2.06 13.86 -3.00
CA ASN A 152 0.84 13.99 -3.79
C ASN A 152 0.64 15.43 -4.26
N ALA A 153 0.78 16.41 -3.36
CA ALA A 153 0.70 17.83 -3.70
C ALA A 153 1.73 18.22 -4.76
N THR A 154 2.96 17.74 -4.62
CA THR A 154 4.07 18.00 -5.55
C THR A 154 3.80 17.40 -6.93
N ILE A 155 3.33 16.15 -7.00
CA ILE A 155 2.97 15.49 -8.26
C ILE A 155 1.84 16.23 -8.97
N LYS A 156 0.80 16.66 -8.23
CA LYS A 156 -0.31 17.45 -8.77
C LYS A 156 0.18 18.77 -9.34
N GLN A 157 1.09 19.45 -8.65
CA GLN A 157 1.62 20.73 -9.09
C GLN A 157 2.51 20.61 -10.32
N ILE A 158 3.36 19.58 -10.39
CA ILE A 158 4.16 19.26 -11.59
C ILE A 158 3.22 19.01 -12.77
N LYS A 159 2.18 18.19 -12.58
CA LYS A 159 1.19 17.91 -13.63
C LYS A 159 0.49 19.18 -14.11
N PHE A 160 0.06 20.05 -13.17
CA PHE A 160 -0.55 21.33 -13.50
C PHE A 160 0.37 22.20 -14.38
N PHE A 161 1.67 22.30 -14.04
CA PHE A 161 2.61 23.07 -14.86
C PHE A 161 2.82 22.45 -16.25
N ASN A 162 2.95 21.13 -16.33
CA ASN A 162 3.11 20.43 -17.60
C ASN A 162 1.89 20.57 -18.53
N ASP A 163 0.69 20.65 -17.96
CA ASP A 163 -0.56 20.82 -18.70
C ASP A 163 -0.90 22.30 -18.96
N SER A 164 -0.14 23.24 -18.40
CA SER A 164 -0.39 24.69 -18.53
C SER A 164 0.15 25.27 -19.84
N GLU A 165 -0.48 26.32 -20.36
CA GLU A 165 0.01 27.10 -21.50
C GLU A 165 1.09 28.13 -21.10
N LEU A 166 1.64 28.05 -19.88
CA LEU A 166 2.62 29.00 -19.39
C LEU A 166 3.97 28.86 -20.13
N PRO A 167 4.74 29.94 -20.28
CA PRO A 167 6.04 29.87 -20.93
C PRO A 167 6.98 28.90 -20.22
N TYR A 168 7.59 27.98 -20.97
CA TYR A 168 8.54 26.98 -20.42
C TYR A 168 9.61 27.60 -19.51
N LYS A 169 10.14 28.77 -19.88
CA LYS A 169 11.15 29.51 -19.11
C LYS A 169 10.70 29.87 -17.69
N GLU A 170 9.39 30.03 -17.48
CA GLU A 170 8.80 30.38 -16.18
C GLU A 170 8.46 29.15 -15.34
N ILE A 171 8.05 28.06 -15.98
CA ILE A 171 7.66 26.82 -15.29
C ILE A 171 8.83 25.87 -15.02
N ALA A 172 9.85 25.84 -15.88
CA ALA A 172 10.96 24.90 -15.74
C ALA A 172 11.72 25.03 -14.41
N PRO A 173 12.02 26.23 -13.87
CA PRO A 173 12.64 26.35 -12.55
C PRO A 173 11.74 25.81 -11.43
N LYS A 174 10.42 26.05 -11.51
CA LYS A 174 9.46 25.58 -10.51
C LYS A 174 9.32 24.06 -10.53
N ILE A 175 9.27 23.46 -11.72
CA ILE A 175 9.25 22.00 -11.87
C ILE A 175 10.52 21.40 -11.26
N LYS A 176 11.69 22.01 -11.49
CA LYS A 176 12.97 21.55 -10.92
C LYS A 176 12.96 21.58 -9.39
N GLU A 177 12.49 22.64 -8.77
CA GLU A 177 12.36 22.74 -7.30
C GLU A 177 11.41 21.66 -6.73
N LEU A 178 10.32 21.38 -7.44
CA LEU A 178 9.37 20.32 -7.07
C LEU A 178 9.99 18.92 -7.23
N GLU A 179 10.76 18.68 -8.29
CA GLU A 179 11.50 17.43 -8.47
C GLU A 179 12.55 17.22 -7.37
N GLU A 180 13.29 18.27 -7.00
CA GLU A 180 14.25 18.25 -5.89
C GLU A 180 13.55 17.92 -4.56
N THR A 181 12.38 18.51 -4.30
CA THR A 181 11.55 18.20 -3.11
C THR A 181 11.14 16.72 -3.07
N LYS A 182 10.71 16.15 -4.21
CA LYS A 182 10.39 14.72 -4.29
C LYS A 182 11.59 13.85 -3.99
N GLU A 183 12.76 14.18 -4.53
CA GLU A 183 14.00 13.43 -4.29
C GLU A 183 14.41 13.45 -2.82
N GLU A 184 14.25 14.58 -2.15
CA GLU A 184 14.53 14.72 -0.72
C GLU A 184 13.60 13.83 0.12
N ILE A 185 12.29 13.84 -0.17
CA ILE A 185 11.34 12.96 0.52
C ILE A 185 11.67 11.49 0.28
N ILE A 186 12.00 11.10 -0.95
CA ILE A 186 12.40 9.73 -1.28
C ILE A 186 13.66 9.30 -0.50
N LYS A 187 14.64 10.20 -0.34
CA LYS A 187 15.83 9.96 0.49
C LYS A 187 15.49 9.84 1.97
N SER A 188 14.54 10.61 2.48
CA SER A 188 14.07 10.48 3.85
C SER A 188 13.37 9.14 4.06
N LEU A 189 12.48 8.76 3.14
CA LEU A 189 11.82 7.44 3.15
C LEU A 189 12.82 6.28 3.12
N GLN A 190 13.95 6.40 2.41
CA GLN A 190 15.03 5.40 2.42
C GLN A 190 15.65 5.16 3.81
N ASN A 191 15.61 6.16 4.69
CA ASN A 191 16.12 6.02 6.06
C ASN A 191 15.09 5.34 6.99
N THR A 192 13.81 5.55 6.71
CA THR A 192 12.67 5.06 7.50
C THR A 192 12.21 3.66 7.06
N LEU A 193 12.32 3.37 5.76
CA LEU A 193 11.90 2.12 5.10
C LEU A 193 13.09 1.23 4.75
N ASP A 194 12.82 -0.01 4.32
CA ASP A 194 13.83 -0.80 3.59
C ASP A 194 13.76 -0.49 2.08
N GLU A 195 14.92 -0.49 1.41
CA GLU A 195 15.10 -0.04 0.01
C GLU A 195 14.14 -0.68 -1.02
N SER A 196 13.57 -1.86 -0.74
CA SER A 196 12.71 -2.60 -1.67
C SER A 196 11.28 -2.06 -1.83
N TYR A 197 10.89 -0.98 -1.13
CA TYR A 197 9.50 -0.52 -1.04
C TYR A 197 9.25 0.94 -1.47
N LEU A 198 10.19 1.55 -2.20
CA LEU A 198 10.15 2.97 -2.61
C LEU A 198 9.47 3.21 -3.98
N VAL A 199 8.66 2.26 -4.45
CA VAL A 199 8.04 2.30 -5.79
C VAL A 199 6.87 3.28 -5.84
#